data_AF-A0A6A6QL89-F1
#
_entry.id   AF-A0A6A6QL89-F1
#
_cell.length_a   1.000
_cell.length_b   1.000
_cell.length_c   1.000
_cell.angle_alpha   90.00
_cell.angle_beta   90.00
_cell.angle_gamma   90.00
#
_symmetry.space_group_name_H-M   'P 1'
#
loop_
_entity.id
_entity.type
_entity.pdbx_description
1 polymer ?
#
loop_
_entity_poly.entity_id
_entity_poly.type
_entity_poly.pdbx_seq_one_letter_code
_entity_poly.pdbx_strand_id
1 'polypeptide(L)'
;MSSQDAPSSENGPSISLSAPDQTLADIRQWRASQRRSFFDHIEEVQDRLRLSEDIYRVEGVHYHLTTPGIRGFAPIDVIAKAELAEAFESAISVDEIPLFEPFRRAQDLLRQARAASNVNMALDLPEKAMDLVFEAHAQAIELSKRISCLSEWVDVLRETDMEWAANNAEHAIAVEQRRGDSLGLREEDVVQKWVRSLPETSKQLKLGRPMSDIVGDQFSIGEGFDTDSEEE
;
A
#
# COMPACT_ATOMS: atom_id res chain seq x y z
N MET A 1 37.97 38.26 83.63
CA MET A 1 38.67 39.18 82.72
C MET A 1 39.13 38.35 81.52
N SER A 2 38.78 38.81 80.31
CA SER A 2 39.31 38.57 78.94
C SER A 2 40.14 37.30 78.65
N SER A 3 40.02 36.58 77.54
CA SER A 3 39.79 36.97 76.13
C SER A 3 39.43 35.72 75.28
N GLN A 4 38.72 35.97 74.17
CA GLN A 4 38.87 35.46 72.78
C GLN A 4 39.16 33.95 72.56
N ASP A 5 38.48 33.24 71.66
CA ASP A 5 38.44 33.46 70.21
C ASP A 5 37.20 32.83 69.56
N ALA A 6 36.72 33.46 68.47
CA ALA A 6 36.12 32.77 67.33
C ALA A 6 37.14 32.91 66.17
N PRO A 7 37.20 31.99 65.18
CA PRO A 7 36.31 32.17 64.01
C PRO A 7 36.01 30.90 63.16
N SER A 8 35.19 31.11 62.13
CA SER A 8 35.11 30.39 60.84
C SER A 8 34.33 29.06 60.82
N SER A 9 33.14 28.98 60.22
CA SER A 9 32.84 29.00 58.77
C SER A 9 33.36 27.75 58.07
N GLU A 10 32.47 26.83 57.68
CA GLU A 10 32.56 26.09 56.41
C GLU A 10 31.25 25.36 56.06
N ASN A 11 30.61 25.85 55.00
CA ASN A 11 29.98 25.08 53.94
C ASN A 11 28.96 23.99 54.32
N GLY A 12 27.72 24.41 54.55
CA GLY A 12 26.59 23.56 54.16
C GLY A 12 26.56 23.47 52.63
N PRO A 13 26.61 22.26 52.02
CA PRO A 13 26.47 22.15 50.58
C PRO A 13 25.09 22.68 50.21
N SER A 14 25.07 23.75 49.41
CA SER A 14 23.88 24.18 48.70
C SER A 14 23.48 23.03 47.78
N ILE A 15 22.51 22.22 48.22
CA ILE A 15 21.84 21.25 47.37
C ILE A 15 21.08 22.09 46.35
N SER A 16 21.70 22.28 45.19
CA SER A 16 21.06 22.85 44.02
C SER A 16 19.95 21.88 43.60
N LEU A 17 18.71 22.21 44.00
CA LEU A 17 17.48 21.60 43.51
C LEU A 17 17.28 22.00 42.04
N SER A 18 18.06 21.39 41.14
CA SER A 18 17.93 21.54 39.69
C SER A 18 17.78 20.18 39.01
N ALA A 19 16.87 19.33 39.51
CA ALA A 19 16.70 17.95 39.04
C ALA A 19 15.27 17.46 38.66
N PRO A 20 14.16 18.24 38.73
CA PRO A 20 12.87 17.73 38.23
C PRO A 20 12.64 17.95 36.72
N ASP A 21 13.28 18.96 36.10
CA ASP A 21 13.02 19.31 34.69
C ASP A 21 13.67 18.36 33.68
N GLN A 22 14.84 17.78 33.98
CA GLN A 22 15.51 16.82 33.09
C GLN A 22 14.69 15.53 32.93
N THR A 23 14.15 14.98 34.02
CA THR A 23 13.38 13.72 33.98
C THR A 23 12.05 13.89 33.22
N LEU A 24 11.42 15.07 33.31
CA LEU A 24 10.16 15.34 32.63
C LEU A 24 10.38 15.61 31.13
N ALA A 25 11.50 16.23 30.76
CA ALA A 25 11.94 16.37 29.38
C ALA A 25 12.23 15.00 28.73
N ASP A 26 12.92 14.10 29.44
CA ASP A 26 13.22 12.74 28.97
C ASP A 26 11.94 11.94 28.71
N ILE A 27 10.96 12.02 29.61
CA ILE A 27 9.65 11.36 29.44
C ILE A 27 8.90 11.93 28.22
N ARG A 28 8.93 13.25 28.00
CA ARG A 28 8.31 13.88 26.83
C ARG A 28 8.99 13.43 25.54
N GLN A 29 10.32 13.37 25.52
CA GLN A 29 11.09 12.92 24.36
C GLN A 29 10.83 11.44 24.05
N TRP A 30 10.81 10.58 25.08
CA TRP A 30 10.46 9.17 24.92
C TRP A 30 9.05 9.00 24.34
N ARG A 31 8.05 9.73 24.86
CA ARG A 31 6.68 9.72 24.33
C ARG A 31 6.58 10.22 22.89
N ALA A 32 7.31 11.28 22.55
CA ALA A 32 7.37 11.79 21.19
C ALA A 32 7.97 10.75 20.23
N SER A 33 9.02 10.05 20.66
CA SER A 33 9.64 8.95 19.91
C SER A 33 8.67 7.78 19.70
N GLN A 34 7.94 7.35 20.75
CA GLN A 34 6.94 6.29 20.64
C GLN A 34 5.79 6.65 19.70
N ARG A 35 5.32 7.90 19.76
CA ARG A 35 4.29 8.40 18.83
C ARG A 35 4.78 8.40 17.40
N ARG A 36 6.01 8.86 17.15
CA ARG A 36 6.61 8.84 15.82
C ARG A 36 6.66 7.40 15.30
N SER A 37 7.28 6.50 16.07
CA SER A 37 7.35 5.08 15.73
C SER A 37 5.98 4.47 15.40
N PHE A 38 4.94 4.74 16.20
CA PHE A 38 3.58 4.27 15.91
C PHE A 38 3.05 4.74 14.55
N PHE A 39 3.23 6.03 14.22
CA PHE A 39 2.78 6.57 12.94
C PHE A 39 3.65 6.07 11.78
N ASP A 40 4.95 5.88 11.99
CA ASP A 40 5.86 5.28 11.00
C ASP A 40 5.40 3.86 10.62
N HIS A 41 4.98 3.04 11.60
CA HIS A 41 4.43 1.70 11.32
C HIS A 41 3.10 1.76 10.57
N ILE A 42 2.23 2.74 10.90
CA ILE A 42 0.98 2.94 10.16
C ILE A 42 1.28 3.27 8.69
N GLU A 43 2.21 4.18 8.46
CA GLU A 43 2.63 4.60 7.13
C GLU A 43 3.22 3.42 6.34
N GLU A 44 4.10 2.62 6.95
CA GLU A 44 4.65 1.40 6.33
C GLU A 44 3.55 0.43 5.89
N VAL A 45 2.54 0.20 6.73
CA VAL A 45 1.40 -0.66 6.37
C VAL A 45 0.61 -0.04 5.20
N GLN A 46 0.38 1.27 5.20
CA GLN A 46 -0.33 1.94 4.11
C GLN A 46 0.44 1.87 2.79
N ASP A 47 1.76 2.06 2.81
CA ASP A 47 2.59 1.98 1.62
C ASP A 47 2.65 0.57 1.06
N ARG A 48 2.70 -0.44 1.92
CA ARG A 48 2.60 -1.85 1.50
C ARG A 48 1.26 -2.17 0.84
N LEU A 49 0.15 -1.65 1.39
CA LEU A 49 -1.18 -1.83 0.81
C LEU A 49 -1.27 -1.16 -0.57
N ARG A 50 -0.77 0.08 -0.70
CA ARG A 50 -0.70 0.81 -1.98
C ARG A 50 0.12 0.05 -3.01
N LEU A 51 1.32 -0.41 -2.63
CA LEU A 51 2.18 -1.18 -3.52
C LEU A 51 1.50 -2.48 -4.00
N SER A 52 0.78 -3.18 -3.11
CA SER A 52 0.05 -4.39 -3.50
C SER A 52 -1.10 -4.08 -4.47
N GLU A 53 -1.80 -2.96 -4.27
CA GLU A 53 -2.84 -2.48 -5.18
C GLU A 53 -2.25 -2.11 -6.55
N ASP A 54 -1.12 -1.38 -6.58
CA ASP A 54 -0.46 -1.00 -7.83
C ASP A 54 0.01 -2.22 -8.63
N ILE A 55 0.61 -3.21 -7.97
CA ILE A 55 0.99 -4.48 -8.62
C ILE A 55 -0.25 -5.18 -9.19
N TYR A 56 -1.35 -5.25 -8.43
CA TYR A 56 -2.60 -5.82 -8.94
C TYR A 56 -3.09 -5.13 -10.22
N ARG A 57 -3.01 -3.78 -10.28
CA ARG A 57 -3.43 -3.03 -11.47
C ARG A 57 -2.55 -3.32 -12.68
N VAL A 58 -1.23 -3.39 -12.47
CA VAL A 58 -0.27 -3.77 -13.52
C VAL A 58 -0.55 -5.19 -14.02
N GLU A 59 -0.76 -6.14 -13.11
CA GLU A 59 -1.06 -7.53 -13.48
C GLU A 59 -2.41 -7.67 -14.18
N GLY A 60 -3.39 -6.82 -13.86
CA GLY A 60 -4.64 -6.74 -14.63
C GLY A 60 -4.41 -6.38 -16.09
N VAL A 61 -3.54 -5.40 -16.36
CA VAL A 61 -3.16 -5.03 -17.74
C VAL A 61 -2.46 -6.19 -18.43
N HIS A 62 -1.47 -6.79 -17.77
CA HIS A 62 -0.74 -7.94 -18.30
C HIS A 62 -1.65 -9.12 -18.63
N TYR A 63 -2.57 -9.46 -17.72
CA TYR A 63 -3.58 -10.48 -17.94
C TYR A 63 -4.42 -10.17 -19.18
N HIS A 64 -4.86 -8.92 -19.35
CA HIS A 64 -5.68 -8.51 -20.50
C HIS A 64 -4.91 -8.42 -21.82
N LEU A 65 -3.58 -8.29 -21.78
CA LEU A 65 -2.71 -8.43 -22.95
C LEU A 65 -2.61 -9.88 -23.43
N THR A 66 -2.78 -10.86 -22.55
CA THR A 66 -2.75 -12.27 -22.96
C THR A 66 -3.97 -12.63 -23.80
N THR A 67 -3.76 -13.45 -24.82
CA THR A 67 -4.85 -13.92 -25.69
C THR A 67 -5.83 -14.84 -24.90
N PRO A 68 -7.16 -14.73 -25.07
CA PRO A 68 -8.15 -15.58 -24.39
C PRO A 68 -7.95 -17.08 -24.60
N GLY A 69 -7.43 -17.49 -25.76
CA GLY A 69 -7.06 -18.88 -26.00
C GLY A 69 -6.00 -19.38 -25.02
N ILE A 70 -5.01 -18.52 -24.69
CA ILE A 70 -3.95 -18.84 -23.74
C ILE A 70 -4.49 -19.05 -22.33
N ARG A 71 -5.39 -18.16 -21.87
CA ARG A 71 -6.01 -18.24 -20.54
C ARG A 71 -6.69 -19.60 -20.29
N GLY A 72 -7.27 -20.18 -21.34
CA GLY A 72 -7.90 -21.51 -21.30
C GLY A 72 -6.92 -22.68 -21.27
N PHE A 73 -5.84 -22.66 -22.06
CA PHE A 73 -4.96 -23.82 -22.24
C PHE A 73 -3.65 -23.78 -21.43
N ALA A 74 -3.24 -22.62 -20.90
CA ALA A 74 -1.96 -22.46 -20.22
C ALA A 74 -1.80 -23.46 -19.06
N PRO A 75 -0.55 -23.87 -18.73
CA PRO A 75 -0.25 -24.93 -17.77
C PRO A 75 -0.36 -24.47 -16.30
N ILE A 76 -1.35 -23.64 -15.99
CA ILE A 76 -1.77 -23.32 -14.63
C ILE A 76 -2.99 -24.15 -14.26
N ASP A 77 -3.14 -24.47 -12.97
CA ASP A 77 -4.23 -25.32 -12.50
C ASP A 77 -5.61 -24.63 -12.60
N VAL A 78 -6.67 -25.42 -12.39
CA VAL A 78 -8.05 -24.95 -12.53
C VAL A 78 -8.43 -23.92 -11.47
N ILE A 79 -7.84 -24.00 -10.27
CA ILE A 79 -8.11 -23.07 -9.16
C ILE A 79 -7.48 -21.72 -9.51
N ALA A 80 -6.22 -21.70 -9.95
CA ALA A 80 -5.53 -20.51 -10.43
C ALA A 80 -6.30 -19.79 -11.56
N LYS A 81 -6.83 -20.55 -12.53
CA LYS A 81 -7.67 -19.99 -13.60
C LYS A 81 -8.94 -19.34 -13.06
N ALA A 82 -9.60 -19.99 -12.10
CA ALA A 82 -10.81 -19.45 -11.48
C ALA A 82 -10.52 -18.18 -10.67
N GLU A 83 -9.42 -18.15 -9.92
CA GLU A 83 -8.99 -16.98 -9.16
C GLU A 83 -8.59 -15.81 -10.06
N LEU A 84 -7.86 -16.05 -11.16
CA LEU A 84 -7.56 -15.02 -12.16
C LEU A 84 -8.82 -14.45 -12.81
N ALA A 85 -9.79 -15.32 -13.16
CA ALA A 85 -11.06 -14.87 -13.72
C ALA A 85 -11.87 -14.06 -12.70
N GLU A 86 -11.92 -14.49 -11.43
CA GLU A 86 -12.55 -13.70 -10.37
C GLU A 86 -11.84 -12.36 -10.17
N ALA A 87 -10.51 -12.33 -10.24
CA ALA A 87 -9.71 -11.13 -10.03
C ALA A 87 -9.81 -10.12 -11.18
N PHE A 88 -9.88 -10.58 -12.44
CA PHE A 88 -9.70 -9.71 -13.62
C PHE A 88 -10.84 -9.70 -14.63
N GLU A 89 -11.77 -10.67 -14.58
CA GLU A 89 -12.91 -10.76 -15.48
C GLU A 89 -14.26 -10.55 -14.76
N SER A 90 -14.28 -10.62 -13.44
CA SER A 90 -15.48 -10.41 -12.64
C SER A 90 -15.99 -8.97 -12.75
N ALA A 91 -17.32 -8.84 -12.84
CA ALA A 91 -18.02 -7.55 -12.78
C ALA A 91 -18.28 -7.09 -11.32
N ILE A 92 -17.51 -7.61 -10.37
CA ILE A 92 -17.58 -7.28 -8.95
C ILE A 92 -16.60 -6.14 -8.66
N SER A 93 -17.02 -5.19 -7.82
CA SER A 93 -16.21 -4.05 -7.39
C SER A 93 -14.90 -4.57 -6.75
N VAL A 94 -13.75 -3.95 -6.96
CA VAL A 94 -12.47 -4.29 -6.28
C VAL A 94 -12.67 -4.36 -4.75
N ASP A 95 -13.50 -3.45 -4.22
CA ASP A 95 -13.92 -3.41 -2.81
C ASP A 95 -14.72 -4.63 -2.34
N GLU A 96 -15.21 -5.46 -3.25
CA GLU A 96 -16.02 -6.65 -2.98
C GLU A 96 -15.30 -7.95 -3.39
N ILE A 97 -14.21 -7.87 -4.16
CA ILE A 97 -13.42 -9.05 -4.56
C ILE A 97 -12.80 -9.70 -3.30
N PRO A 98 -12.87 -11.04 -3.15
CA PRO A 98 -12.26 -11.77 -2.03
C PRO A 98 -10.75 -11.58 -1.89
N LEU A 99 -10.05 -11.38 -3.02
CA LEU A 99 -8.63 -11.03 -3.07
C LEU A 99 -8.27 -9.85 -2.16
N PHE A 100 -9.10 -8.81 -2.15
CA PHE A 100 -8.89 -7.56 -1.38
C PHE A 100 -9.47 -7.60 0.04
N GLU A 101 -9.94 -8.75 0.51
CA GLU A 101 -10.43 -8.89 1.87
C GLU A 101 -9.39 -8.53 2.95
N PRO A 102 -8.11 -8.95 2.85
CA PRO A 102 -7.07 -8.54 3.79
C PRO A 102 -6.80 -7.02 3.74
N PHE A 103 -6.90 -6.39 2.56
CA PHE A 103 -6.77 -4.94 2.41
C PHE A 103 -7.81 -4.21 3.25
N ARG A 104 -9.09 -4.61 3.14
CA ARG A 104 -10.20 -4.02 3.89
C ARG A 104 -9.99 -4.20 5.40
N ARG A 105 -9.61 -5.40 5.84
CA ARG A 105 -9.29 -5.66 7.25
C ARG A 105 -8.16 -4.77 7.76
N ALA A 106 -7.07 -4.64 6.99
CA ALA A 106 -5.96 -3.79 7.35
C ALA A 106 -6.40 -2.32 7.51
N GLN A 107 -7.18 -1.78 6.58
CA GLN A 107 -7.69 -0.41 6.68
C GLN A 107 -8.59 -0.20 7.91
N ASP A 108 -9.46 -1.16 8.23
CA ASP A 108 -10.31 -1.11 9.42
C ASP A 108 -9.50 -1.15 10.72
N LEU A 109 -8.47 -2.01 10.78
CA LEU A 109 -7.54 -2.10 11.91
C LEU A 109 -6.75 -0.80 12.09
N LEU A 110 -6.23 -0.21 11.01
CA LEU A 110 -5.54 1.08 11.08
C LEU A 110 -6.47 2.22 11.53
N ARG A 111 -7.75 2.20 11.13
CA ARG A 111 -8.75 3.17 11.62
C ARG A 111 -8.98 3.02 13.13
N GLN A 112 -9.09 1.79 13.60
CA GLN A 112 -9.24 1.48 15.03
C GLN A 112 -7.98 1.86 15.83
N ALA A 113 -6.79 1.60 15.29
CA ALA A 113 -5.52 1.98 15.90
C ALA A 113 -5.42 3.50 16.10
N ARG A 114 -5.76 4.29 15.08
CA ARG A 114 -5.81 5.77 15.16
C ARG A 114 -6.86 6.26 16.15
N ALA A 115 -8.03 5.64 16.18
CA ALA A 115 -9.06 6.00 17.15
C ALA A 115 -8.60 5.70 18.59
N ALA A 116 -7.96 4.56 18.82
CA ALA A 116 -7.42 4.17 20.12
C ALA A 116 -6.27 5.07 20.59
N SER A 117 -5.43 5.57 19.66
CA SER A 117 -4.34 6.50 20.00
C SER A 117 -4.82 7.91 20.36
N ASN A 118 -5.95 8.36 19.79
CA ASN A 118 -6.54 9.68 20.09
C ASN A 118 -7.21 9.77 21.47
N VAL A 119 -7.73 8.65 22.00
CA VAL A 119 -8.50 8.64 23.26
C VAL A 119 -7.63 8.80 24.52
N ASN A 120 -6.33 8.52 24.44
CA ASN A 120 -5.40 8.57 25.58
C ASN A 120 -4.17 9.44 25.32
N MET A 121 -4.35 10.72 25.01
CA MET A 121 -3.24 11.68 24.93
C MET A 121 -2.48 11.86 26.27
N ALA A 122 -2.98 11.32 27.38
CA ALA A 122 -2.45 11.60 28.70
C ALA A 122 -1.32 10.66 29.18
N LEU A 123 -1.34 9.34 28.95
CA LEU A 123 -0.41 8.47 29.71
C LEU A 123 0.29 7.32 28.97
N ASP A 124 -0.31 6.60 28.03
CA ASP A 124 0.41 5.58 27.24
C ASP A 124 -0.28 5.44 25.89
N LEU A 125 0.46 5.26 24.79
CA LEU A 125 -0.09 4.62 23.60
C LEU A 125 -0.59 3.27 24.11
N PRO A 126 -1.91 3.02 24.19
CA PRO A 126 -2.35 1.77 24.77
C PRO A 126 -1.73 0.68 23.90
N GLU A 127 -1.04 -0.28 24.50
CA GLU A 127 -0.46 -1.48 23.86
C GLU A 127 -1.39 -2.03 22.76
N LYS A 128 -2.69 -2.01 23.04
CA LYS A 128 -3.80 -2.27 22.11
C LYS A 128 -3.72 -1.55 20.75
N ALA A 129 -3.32 -0.28 20.69
CA ALA A 129 -3.17 0.46 19.44
C ALA A 129 -2.00 -0.08 18.61
N MET A 130 -0.89 -0.44 19.24
CA MET A 130 0.24 -1.09 18.56
C MET A 130 -0.15 -2.50 18.09
N ASP A 131 -0.87 -3.27 18.91
CA ASP A 131 -1.35 -4.61 18.53
C ASP A 131 -2.23 -4.55 17.28
N LEU A 132 -3.11 -3.56 17.18
CA LEU A 132 -3.94 -3.34 15.99
C LEU A 132 -3.10 -2.98 14.75
N VAL A 133 -2.00 -2.24 14.92
CA VAL A 133 -1.08 -1.95 13.80
C VAL A 133 -0.33 -3.21 13.37
N PHE A 134 0.12 -4.05 14.30
CA PHE A 134 0.76 -5.32 13.96
C PHE A 134 -0.20 -6.29 13.28
N GLU A 135 -1.45 -6.35 13.72
CA GLU A 135 -2.47 -7.13 13.04
C GLU A 135 -2.75 -6.58 11.63
N ALA A 136 -2.83 -5.27 11.46
CA ALA A 136 -2.97 -4.63 10.15
C ALA A 136 -1.79 -4.96 9.23
N HIS A 137 -0.58 -4.98 9.77
CA HIS A 137 0.63 -5.38 9.06
C HIS A 137 0.57 -6.84 8.59
N ALA A 138 0.09 -7.75 9.45
CA ALA A 138 -0.12 -9.14 9.06
C ALA A 138 -1.13 -9.29 7.91
N GLN A 139 -2.21 -8.50 7.93
CA GLN A 139 -3.18 -8.47 6.82
C GLN A 139 -2.56 -7.91 5.53
N ALA A 140 -1.71 -6.87 5.61
CA ALA A 140 -1.01 -6.34 4.45
C ALA A 140 0.00 -7.35 3.86
N ILE A 141 0.68 -8.14 4.71
CA ILE A 141 1.53 -9.25 4.26
C ILE A 141 0.69 -10.32 3.53
N GLU A 142 -0.47 -10.68 4.08
CA GLU A 142 -1.36 -11.65 3.47
C GLU A 142 -1.85 -11.19 2.08
N LEU A 143 -2.25 -9.92 1.95
CA LEU A 143 -2.58 -9.34 0.64
C LEU A 143 -1.41 -9.47 -0.33
N SER A 144 -0.22 -9.04 0.09
CA SER A 144 0.98 -9.07 -0.74
C SER A 144 1.29 -10.48 -1.24
N LYS A 145 1.14 -11.51 -0.39
CA LYS A 145 1.32 -12.92 -0.81
C LYS A 145 0.32 -13.35 -1.87
N ARG A 146 -0.95 -12.97 -1.72
CA ARG A 146 -1.99 -13.29 -2.72
C ARG A 146 -1.71 -12.58 -4.05
N ILE A 147 -1.32 -11.32 -4.01
CA ILE A 147 -0.92 -10.57 -5.21
C ILE A 147 0.31 -11.17 -5.87
N SER A 148 1.32 -11.61 -5.10
CA SER A 148 2.48 -12.31 -5.66
C SER A 148 2.11 -13.62 -6.34
N CYS A 149 1.22 -14.42 -5.73
CA CYS A 149 0.75 -15.66 -6.36
C CYS A 149 -0.04 -15.39 -7.65
N LEU A 150 -0.87 -14.34 -7.66
CA LEU A 150 -1.58 -13.88 -8.84
C LEU A 150 -0.60 -13.47 -9.96
N SER A 151 0.44 -12.71 -9.61
CA SER A 151 1.51 -12.27 -10.53
C SER A 151 2.23 -13.46 -11.15
N GLU A 152 2.60 -14.47 -10.36
CA GLU A 152 3.25 -15.68 -10.87
C GLU A 152 2.38 -16.38 -11.92
N TRP A 153 1.07 -16.47 -11.71
CA TRP A 153 0.18 -17.07 -12.70
C TRP A 153 0.04 -16.22 -13.96
N VAL A 154 -0.03 -14.88 -13.83
CA VAL A 154 -0.06 -13.98 -14.99
C VAL A 154 1.23 -14.10 -15.80
N ASP A 155 2.39 -14.20 -15.15
CA ASP A 155 3.67 -14.40 -15.84
C ASP A 155 3.70 -15.72 -16.60
N VAL A 156 3.21 -16.82 -16.02
CA VAL A 156 3.07 -18.10 -16.74
C VAL A 156 2.16 -17.95 -17.97
N LEU A 157 1.05 -17.22 -17.87
CA LEU A 157 0.19 -16.95 -19.03
C LEU A 157 0.95 -16.18 -20.12
N ARG A 158 1.71 -15.14 -19.74
CA ARG A 158 2.46 -14.32 -20.70
C ARG A 158 3.57 -15.10 -21.37
N GLU A 159 4.34 -15.87 -20.61
CA GLU A 159 5.39 -16.75 -21.13
C GLU A 159 4.79 -17.74 -22.13
N THR A 160 3.68 -18.39 -21.76
CA THR A 160 2.96 -19.31 -22.64
C THR A 160 2.46 -18.62 -23.91
N ASP A 161 1.97 -17.38 -23.83
CA ASP A 161 1.52 -16.58 -24.98
C ASP A 161 2.67 -16.27 -25.94
N MET A 162 3.82 -15.89 -25.40
CA MET A 162 5.03 -15.61 -26.16
C MET A 162 5.61 -16.87 -26.80
N GLU A 163 5.67 -17.99 -26.07
CA GLU A 163 6.12 -19.27 -26.60
C GLU A 163 5.22 -19.79 -27.70
N TRP A 164 3.89 -19.65 -27.57
CA TRP A 164 2.98 -20.07 -28.63
C TRP A 164 3.12 -19.19 -29.87
N ALA A 165 3.28 -17.87 -29.69
CA ALA A 165 3.52 -16.95 -30.80
C ALA A 165 4.81 -17.28 -31.54
N ALA A 166 5.88 -17.66 -30.84
CA ALA A 166 7.13 -18.06 -31.47
C ALA A 166 6.98 -19.32 -32.36
N ASN A 167 6.03 -20.20 -32.04
CA ASN A 167 5.86 -21.50 -32.69
C ASN A 167 4.66 -21.58 -33.66
N ASN A 168 3.75 -20.61 -33.63
CA ASN A 168 2.55 -20.59 -34.47
C ASN A 168 2.38 -19.22 -35.13
N ALA A 169 2.57 -19.16 -36.44
CA ALA A 169 2.49 -17.92 -37.21
C ALA A 169 1.09 -17.27 -37.18
N GLU A 170 0.01 -18.07 -37.15
CA GLU A 170 -1.35 -17.53 -37.03
C GLU A 170 -1.55 -16.88 -35.65
N HIS A 171 -1.01 -17.49 -34.61
CA HIS A 171 -1.03 -16.94 -33.26
C HIS A 171 -0.13 -15.71 -33.12
N ALA A 172 1.06 -15.73 -33.74
CA ALA A 172 1.96 -14.59 -33.82
C ALA A 172 1.25 -13.39 -34.46
N ILE A 173 0.56 -13.59 -35.58
CA ILE A 173 -0.26 -12.57 -36.22
C ILE A 173 -1.39 -12.11 -35.29
N ALA A 174 -2.04 -13.00 -34.54
CA ALA A 174 -3.10 -12.61 -33.60
C ALA A 174 -2.57 -11.80 -32.41
N VAL A 175 -1.37 -12.12 -31.90
CA VAL A 175 -0.67 -11.37 -30.86
C VAL A 175 -0.20 -10.02 -31.42
N GLU A 176 0.40 -10.00 -32.60
CA GLU A 176 0.82 -8.79 -33.30
C GLU A 176 -0.36 -7.92 -33.69
N GLN A 177 -1.50 -8.47 -34.10
CA GLN A 177 -2.73 -7.70 -34.36
C GLN A 177 -3.29 -7.12 -33.06
N ARG A 178 -3.23 -7.82 -31.93
CA ARG A 178 -3.57 -7.18 -30.64
C ARG A 178 -2.58 -6.11 -30.22
N ARG A 179 -1.31 -6.28 -30.59
CA ARG A 179 -0.22 -5.31 -30.42
C ARG A 179 -0.08 -4.32 -31.58
N GLY A 180 -0.96 -4.36 -32.60
CA GLY A 180 -0.72 -3.77 -33.92
C GLY A 180 -1.96 -3.20 -34.61
N ASP A 181 -3.18 -3.61 -34.25
CA ASP A 181 -4.35 -2.72 -34.20
C ASP A 181 -4.09 -1.54 -33.22
N SER A 182 -3.01 -1.67 -32.44
CA SER A 182 -2.24 -0.68 -31.70
C SER A 182 -1.31 0.20 -32.54
N LEU A 183 -1.26 0.07 -33.88
CA LEU A 183 -0.46 0.95 -34.75
C LEU A 183 -0.96 2.41 -34.76
N GLY A 184 -2.01 2.71 -33.99
CA GLY A 184 -2.30 4.05 -33.48
C GLY A 184 -2.62 4.14 -31.98
N LEU A 185 -2.61 3.04 -31.22
CA LEU A 185 -3.14 2.99 -29.84
C LEU A 185 -2.23 2.18 -28.91
N ARG A 186 -1.59 2.89 -27.98
CA ARG A 186 -0.55 2.45 -27.02
C ARG A 186 -1.07 1.39 -26.02
N GLU A 187 -0.22 0.85 -25.14
CA GLU A 187 -0.63 0.08 -23.93
C GLU A 187 -1.84 0.70 -23.21
N GLU A 188 -1.93 2.02 -23.29
CA GLU A 188 -3.06 2.90 -22.94
C GLU A 188 -4.45 2.39 -23.37
N ASP A 189 -4.57 1.65 -24.48
CA ASP A 189 -5.82 1.13 -24.99
C ASP A 189 -6.29 -0.14 -24.28
N VAL A 190 -5.34 -1.00 -23.92
CA VAL A 190 -5.61 -2.20 -23.11
C VAL A 190 -5.85 -1.79 -21.67
N VAL A 191 -5.08 -0.82 -21.17
CA VAL A 191 -5.33 -0.13 -19.91
C VAL A 191 -6.76 0.43 -19.90
N GLN A 192 -7.17 1.20 -20.91
CA GLN A 192 -8.52 1.74 -20.99
C GLN A 192 -9.61 0.65 -21.06
N LYS A 193 -9.38 -0.45 -21.79
CA LYS A 193 -10.34 -1.57 -21.87
C LYS A 193 -10.48 -2.26 -20.51
N TRP A 194 -9.36 -2.54 -19.84
CA TRP A 194 -9.38 -3.12 -18.51
C TRP A 194 -10.04 -2.18 -17.49
N VAL A 195 -9.64 -0.91 -17.46
CA VAL A 195 -10.26 0.11 -16.61
C VAL A 195 -11.77 0.17 -16.87
N ARG A 196 -12.23 0.15 -18.13
CA ARG A 196 -13.66 0.11 -18.47
C ARG A 196 -14.39 -1.15 -17.97
N SER A 197 -13.71 -2.28 -17.87
CA SER A 197 -14.32 -3.50 -17.30
C SER A 197 -14.50 -3.43 -15.79
N LEU A 198 -13.81 -2.52 -15.10
CA LEU A 198 -13.99 -2.33 -13.66
C LEU A 198 -15.36 -1.70 -13.36
N PRO A 199 -16.14 -2.26 -12.42
CA PRO A 199 -17.45 -1.72 -12.03
C PRO A 199 -17.39 -0.28 -11.50
N GLU A 200 -16.31 0.09 -10.83
CA GLU A 200 -16.02 1.44 -10.33
C GLU A 200 -15.95 2.45 -11.47
N THR A 201 -15.29 2.09 -12.56
CA THR A 201 -15.20 2.94 -13.76
C THR A 201 -16.57 3.23 -14.33
N SER A 202 -17.46 2.23 -14.36
CA SER A 202 -18.84 2.43 -14.78
C SER A 202 -19.58 3.43 -13.88
N LYS A 203 -19.31 3.46 -12.58
CA LYS A 203 -19.86 4.45 -11.65
C LYS A 203 -19.27 5.85 -11.93
N GLN A 204 -17.95 5.95 -12.11
CA GLN A 204 -17.27 7.22 -12.35
C GLN A 204 -17.64 7.86 -13.69
N LEU A 205 -17.80 7.06 -14.75
CA LEU A 205 -18.29 7.53 -16.06
C LEU A 205 -19.72 8.10 -15.97
N LYS A 206 -20.60 7.48 -15.17
CA LYS A 206 -21.96 8.01 -14.92
C LYS A 206 -21.95 9.36 -14.19
N LEU A 207 -20.91 9.64 -13.42
CA LEU A 207 -20.69 10.93 -12.77
C LEU A 207 -20.08 11.98 -13.71
N GLY A 208 -19.88 11.65 -15.00
CA GLY A 208 -19.39 12.58 -16.02
C GLY A 208 -17.87 12.76 -16.02
N ARG A 209 -17.12 11.93 -15.29
CA ARG A 209 -15.66 11.97 -15.34
C ARG A 209 -15.14 11.40 -16.67
N PRO A 210 -14.18 12.06 -17.34
CA PRO A 210 -13.62 11.56 -18.58
C PRO A 210 -12.70 10.35 -18.31
N MET A 211 -12.62 9.44 -19.27
CA MET A 211 -11.81 8.21 -19.16
C MET A 211 -10.32 8.50 -18.90
N SER A 212 -9.78 9.59 -19.45
CA SER A 212 -8.40 10.04 -19.22
C SER A 212 -8.11 10.25 -17.73
N ASP A 213 -9.04 10.87 -17.02
CA ASP A 213 -8.87 11.21 -15.60
C ASP A 213 -9.06 9.97 -14.72
N ILE A 214 -9.94 9.05 -15.14
CA ILE A 214 -10.13 7.76 -14.45
C ILE A 214 -8.88 6.90 -14.59
N VAL A 215 -8.34 6.78 -15.81
CA VAL A 215 -7.09 6.05 -16.05
C VAL A 215 -5.92 6.72 -15.33
N GLY A 216 -5.85 8.06 -15.36
CA GLY A 216 -4.90 8.85 -14.59
C GLY A 216 -4.95 8.46 -13.11
N ASP A 217 -6.10 8.61 -12.45
CA ASP A 217 -6.21 8.31 -11.02
C ASP A 217 -5.93 6.84 -10.65
N GLN A 218 -6.21 5.90 -11.55
CA GLN A 218 -5.96 4.47 -11.34
C GLN A 218 -4.48 4.09 -11.51
N PHE A 219 -3.72 4.84 -12.31
CA PHE A 219 -2.33 4.51 -12.66
C PHE A 219 -1.32 5.59 -12.32
N SER A 220 -1.74 6.71 -11.73
CA SER A 220 -0.87 7.73 -11.17
C SER A 220 -0.17 7.13 -9.95
N ILE A 221 0.99 6.52 -10.22
CA ILE A 221 2.08 6.39 -9.25
C ILE A 221 2.24 7.78 -8.64
N GLY A 222 2.18 7.88 -7.31
CA GLY A 222 2.24 9.16 -6.61
C GLY A 222 3.52 9.95 -6.91
N GLU A 223 3.53 10.73 -7.99
CA GLU A 223 4.36 11.93 -8.16
C GLU A 223 3.76 13.05 -7.31
N GLY A 224 3.65 12.78 -6.01
CA GLY A 224 2.92 13.61 -5.06
C GLY A 224 3.66 13.77 -3.76
N PHE A 225 4.99 13.76 -3.77
CA PHE A 225 5.83 14.35 -2.72
C PHE A 225 7.27 14.49 -3.25
N ASP A 226 7.51 15.49 -4.10
CA ASP A 226 8.83 16.13 -4.13
C ASP A 226 8.68 17.62 -4.45
N THR A 227 9.04 18.40 -3.42
CA THR A 227 9.61 19.75 -3.41
C THR A 227 8.78 20.94 -3.89
N ASP A 228 7.88 21.39 -3.00
CA ASP A 228 7.93 22.81 -2.65
C ASP A 228 9.24 23.08 -1.90
N SER A 229 9.90 24.18 -2.28
CA SER A 229 11.03 24.87 -1.61
C SER A 229 12.39 24.69 -2.29
N GLU A 230 12.69 25.56 -3.25
CA GLU A 230 13.85 26.44 -3.09
C GLU A 230 13.55 27.77 -3.78
N GLU A 231 13.37 28.78 -2.93
CA GLU A 231 13.55 30.19 -3.27
C GLU A 231 14.96 30.37 -3.85
N GLU A 232 15.06 30.98 -5.03
CA GLU A 232 16.04 32.04 -5.33
C GLU A 232 15.52 32.93 -6.47
#